data_AF-A0A1J5RPP5-F1
#
_entry.id   AF-A0A1J5RPP5-F1
#
_cell.length_a   1.000
_cell.length_b   1.000
_cell.length_c   1.000
_cell.angle_alpha   90.00
_cell.angle_beta   90.00
_cell.angle_gamma   90.00
#
_symmetry.space_group_name_H-M   'P 1'
#
loop_
_entity.id
_entity.type
_entity.pdbx_description
1 polymer ?
#
loop_
_entity_poly.entity_id
_entity_poly.type
_entity_poly.pdbx_seq_one_letter_code
_entity_poly.pdbx_strand_id
1 'polypeptide(L)'
;MKPEDEDRLIFQTILDTPECRRDYERVTRLLNEDIQRSRFNRERAEQLFLFVIDDCVHRYAKRVGKDVERLVPKAIRYTLANEYAEIFIRSNGNIENQRPARRGLLSYFIGK
;
A
#
# COMPACT_ATOMS: atom_id res chain seq x y z
N MET A 1 9.83 -21.46 10.94
CA MET A 1 9.14 -20.18 10.69
C MET A 1 7.92 -20.49 9.86
N LYS A 2 6.74 -19.90 10.11
CA LYS A 2 5.62 -20.10 9.18
C LYS A 2 5.93 -19.32 7.89
N PRO A 3 5.49 -19.76 6.71
CA PRO A 3 5.69 -19.01 5.46
C PRO A 3 5.25 -17.54 5.56
N GLU A 4 4.18 -17.29 6.32
CA GLU A 4 3.65 -15.95 6.61
C GLU A 4 4.63 -15.02 7.35
N ASP A 5 5.52 -15.57 8.18
CA ASP A 5 6.54 -14.82 8.91
C ASP A 5 7.73 -14.44 8.01
N GLU A 6 8.06 -15.28 7.03
CA GLU A 6 9.10 -15.03 6.01
C GLU A 6 8.69 -13.91 5.06
N ASP A 7 7.45 -13.96 4.56
CA ASP A 7 6.90 -12.93 3.68
C ASP A 7 6.85 -11.56 4.38
N ARG A 8 6.48 -11.55 5.67
CA ARG A 8 6.49 -10.32 6.50
C ARG A 8 7.89 -9.75 6.66
N LEU A 9 8.90 -10.58 6.90
CA LEU A 9 10.28 -10.12 7.06
C LEU A 9 10.85 -9.53 5.76
N ILE A 10 10.59 -10.18 4.63
CA ILE A 10 10.99 -9.67 3.30
C ILE A 10 10.32 -8.33 3.04
N PHE A 11 9.01 -8.24 3.28
CA PHE A 11 8.27 -7.01 3.06
C PHE A 11 8.74 -5.86 3.97
N GLN A 12 8.95 -6.14 5.26
CA GLN A 12 9.49 -5.16 6.20
C GLN A 12 10.84 -4.62 5.70
N THR A 13 11.72 -5.52 5.25
CA THR A 13 13.03 -5.16 4.68
C THR A 13 12.90 -4.24 3.46
N ILE A 14 11.93 -4.51 2.58
CA ILE A 14 11.66 -3.67 1.39
C ILE A 14 11.20 -2.27 1.82
N LEU A 15 10.23 -2.21 2.74
CA LEU A 15 9.68 -0.94 3.21
C LEU A 15 10.66 -0.10 4.04
N ASP A 16 11.63 -0.74 4.68
CA ASP A 16 12.65 -0.07 5.47
C ASP A 16 13.72 0.64 4.63
N THR A 17 13.69 0.49 3.31
CA THR A 17 14.56 1.27 2.43
C THR A 17 14.25 2.78 2.51
N PRO A 18 15.25 3.68 2.48
CA PRO A 18 15.03 5.12 2.59
C PRO A 18 14.10 5.69 1.51
N GLU A 19 14.08 5.08 0.32
CA GLU A 19 13.16 5.48 -0.74
C GLU A 19 11.71 5.12 -0.41
N CYS A 20 11.47 3.90 0.04
CA CYS A 20 10.13 3.44 0.42
C CYS A 20 9.55 4.19 1.59
N ARG A 21 10.37 4.53 2.60
CA ARG A 21 9.95 5.39 3.71
C ARG A 21 9.46 6.77 3.23
N ARG A 22 10.19 7.40 2.31
CA ARG A 22 9.80 8.70 1.72
C ARG A 22 8.52 8.62 0.90
N ASP A 23 8.34 7.55 0.14
CA ASP A 23 7.13 7.36 -0.66
C ASP A 23 5.91 7.07 0.24
N TYR A 24 6.09 6.33 1.31
CA TYR A 24 5.08 6.12 2.35
C TYR A 24 4.66 7.43 3.04
N GLU A 25 5.63 8.26 3.43
CA GLU A 25 5.37 9.59 4.01
C GLU A 25 4.63 10.50 3.02
N ARG A 26 4.97 10.43 1.72
CA ARG A 26 4.28 11.17 0.66
C ARG A 26 2.82 10.73 0.55
N VAL A 27 2.53 9.43 0.55
CA VAL A 27 1.14 8.93 0.53
C VAL A 27 0.37 9.37 1.76
N THR A 28 0.97 9.25 2.95
CA THR A 28 0.35 9.68 4.21
C THR A 28 -0.01 11.16 4.17
N ARG A 29 0.90 12.02 3.70
CA ARG A 29 0.65 13.45 3.53
C ARG A 29 -0.47 13.74 2.53
N LEU A 30 -0.48 13.06 1.38
CA LEU A 30 -1.51 13.24 0.37
C LEU A 30 -2.89 12.82 0.89
N LEU A 31 -2.96 11.74 1.66
CA LEU A 31 -4.20 11.33 2.32
C LEU A 31 -4.64 12.33 3.39
N ASN A 32 -3.72 12.87 4.19
CA ASN A 32 -4.06 13.92 5.16
C ASN A 32 -4.57 15.20 4.48
N GLU A 33 -4.00 15.59 3.33
CA GLU A 33 -4.53 16.69 2.52
C GLU A 33 -5.93 16.38 1.96
N ASP A 34 -6.19 15.14 1.56
CA ASP A 34 -7.52 14.71 1.14
C ASP A 34 -8.52 14.81 2.31
N ILE A 35 -8.14 14.44 3.53
CA ILE A 35 -8.96 14.59 4.74
C ILE A 35 -9.32 16.07 4.98
N GLN A 36 -8.31 16.95 4.96
CA GLN A 36 -8.48 18.38 5.17
C GLN A 36 -9.41 19.02 4.13
N ARG A 37 -9.46 18.47 2.91
CA ARG A 37 -10.29 18.95 1.81
C ARG A 37 -11.66 18.26 1.73
N SER A 38 -12.01 17.42 2.71
CA SER A 38 -13.22 16.60 2.71
C SER A 38 -13.32 15.71 1.46
N ARG A 39 -12.22 15.07 1.09
CA ARG A 39 -12.08 14.22 -0.11
C ARG A 39 -11.66 12.79 0.18
N PHE A 40 -11.49 12.44 1.46
CA PHE A 40 -11.03 11.12 1.85
C PHE A 40 -12.03 10.02 1.44
N ASN A 41 -11.49 8.88 1.01
CA ASN A 41 -12.21 7.65 0.78
C ASN A 41 -11.25 6.46 0.95
N ARG A 42 -11.73 5.39 1.60
CA ARG A 42 -10.98 4.16 1.88
C ARG A 42 -10.42 3.48 0.63
N GLU A 43 -11.21 3.35 -0.44
CA GLU A 43 -10.77 2.73 -1.70
C GLU A 43 -9.56 3.47 -2.28
N ARG A 44 -9.55 4.80 -2.17
CA ARG A 44 -8.42 5.62 -2.62
C ARG A 44 -7.18 5.41 -1.74
N ALA A 45 -7.35 5.26 -0.43
CA ALA A 45 -6.24 4.95 0.46
C ALA A 45 -5.62 3.59 0.12
N GLU A 46 -6.44 2.55 -0.04
CA GLU A 46 -6.01 1.21 -0.47
C GLU A 46 -5.24 1.28 -1.81
N GLN A 47 -5.74 2.05 -2.79
CA GLN A 47 -5.06 2.24 -4.09
C GLN A 47 -3.69 2.92 -3.95
N LEU A 48 -3.59 3.97 -3.15
CA LEU A 48 -2.34 4.71 -2.98
C LEU A 48 -1.29 3.87 -2.26
N PHE A 49 -1.70 3.12 -1.23
CA PHE A 49 -0.80 2.19 -0.56
C PHE A 49 -0.38 1.04 -1.46
N LEU A 50 -1.30 0.47 -2.24
CA LEU A 50 -0.96 -0.55 -3.23
C LEU A 50 0.08 -0.03 -4.23
N PHE A 51 -0.12 1.17 -4.77
CA PHE A 51 0.81 1.76 -5.74
C PHE A 51 2.21 1.92 -5.16
N VAL A 52 2.33 2.42 -3.92
CA VAL A 52 3.63 2.56 -3.25
C VAL A 52 4.25 1.20 -2.92
N ILE A 53 3.46 0.24 -2.44
CA ILE A 53 3.93 -1.12 -2.16
C ILE A 53 4.46 -1.78 -3.44
N ASP A 54 3.69 -1.71 -4.53
CA ASP A 54 4.12 -2.24 -5.82
C ASP A 54 5.42 -1.61 -6.26
N ASP A 55 5.52 -0.28 -6.27
CA ASP A 55 6.74 0.41 -6.69
C ASP A 55 7.95 0.08 -5.81
N CYS A 56 7.74 -0.08 -4.50
CA CYS A 56 8.77 -0.53 -3.56
C CYS A 56 9.27 -1.94 -3.86
N VAL A 57 8.34 -2.89 -4.05
CA VAL A 57 8.69 -4.28 -4.37
C VAL A 57 9.40 -4.34 -5.73
N HIS A 58 8.94 -3.61 -6.75
CA HIS A 58 9.59 -3.58 -8.06
C HIS A 58 11.00 -3.01 -7.99
N ARG A 59 11.21 -1.90 -7.28
CA ARG A 59 12.54 -1.30 -7.10
C ARG A 59 13.48 -2.26 -6.38
N TYR A 60 13.01 -2.92 -5.32
CA TYR A 60 13.82 -3.89 -4.59
C TYR A 60 14.13 -5.12 -5.43
N ALA A 61 13.12 -5.73 -6.06
CA ALA A 61 13.28 -6.89 -6.94
C ALA A 61 14.31 -6.63 -8.05
N LYS A 62 14.28 -5.44 -8.66
CA LYS A 62 15.28 -4.99 -9.64
C LYS A 62 16.69 -4.91 -9.04
N ARG A 63 16.85 -4.39 -7.81
CA ARG A 63 18.15 -4.30 -7.11
C ARG A 63 18.76 -5.68 -6.84
N VAL A 64 17.94 -6.67 -6.50
CA VAL A 64 18.39 -8.02 -6.14
C VAL A 64 18.32 -9.04 -7.29
N GLY A 65 17.92 -8.60 -8.49
CA GLY A 65 17.79 -9.47 -9.66
C GLY A 65 16.76 -10.59 -9.49
N LYS A 66 15.65 -10.31 -8.79
CA LYS A 66 14.56 -11.27 -8.55
C LYS A 66 13.30 -10.90 -9.32
N ASP A 67 12.48 -11.91 -9.58
CA ASP A 67 11.14 -11.72 -10.13
C ASP A 67 10.20 -11.17 -9.04
N VAL A 68 9.37 -10.19 -9.39
CA VAL A 68 8.48 -9.48 -8.46
C VAL A 68 7.44 -10.42 -7.86
N GLU A 69 6.79 -11.24 -8.69
CA GLU A 69 5.74 -12.15 -8.24
C GLU A 69 6.27 -13.28 -7.36
N ARG A 70 7.52 -13.71 -7.60
CA ARG A 70 8.21 -14.64 -6.71
C ARG A 70 8.67 -14.01 -5.40
N LEU A 71 8.98 -12.72 -5.39
CA LEU A 71 9.47 -12.03 -4.20
C LEU A 71 8.33 -11.66 -3.26
N VAL A 72 7.29 -11.02 -3.79
CA VAL A 72 6.07 -10.70 -3.04
C VAL A 72 4.87 -10.90 -3.98
N PRO A 73 4.13 -12.02 -3.85
CA PRO A 73 2.99 -12.30 -4.70
C PRO A 73 1.97 -11.16 -4.69
N LYS A 74 1.33 -10.92 -5.83
CA LYS A 74 0.30 -9.87 -5.98
C LYS A 74 -0.77 -9.89 -4.88
N ALA A 75 -1.25 -11.08 -4.49
CA ALA A 75 -2.23 -11.24 -3.43
C ALA A 75 -1.74 -10.70 -2.07
N ILE A 76 -0.46 -10.92 -1.75
CA ILE A 76 0.17 -10.42 -0.51
C ILE A 76 0.26 -8.89 -0.55
N ARG A 77 0.65 -8.32 -1.70
CA ARG A 77 0.71 -6.85 -1.89
C ARG A 77 -0.65 -6.19 -1.69
N TYR A 78 -1.74 -6.80 -2.15
CA TYR A 78 -3.10 -6.33 -1.86
C TYR A 78 -3.46 -6.39 -0.38
N THR A 79 -3.19 -7.52 0.27
CA THR A 79 -3.46 -7.67 1.71
C THR A 79 -2.74 -6.58 2.50
N LEU A 80 -1.47 -6.34 2.19
CA LEU A 80 -0.68 -5.31 2.84
C LEU A 80 -1.21 -3.91 2.55
N ALA A 81 -1.61 -3.59 1.32
CA ALA A 81 -2.22 -2.31 0.99
C ALA A 81 -3.49 -2.03 1.83
N ASN A 82 -4.32 -3.05 2.05
CA ASN A 82 -5.48 -2.96 2.92
C ASN A 82 -5.09 -2.76 4.39
N GLU A 83 -4.12 -3.52 4.90
CA GLU A 83 -3.63 -3.36 6.28
C GLU A 83 -3.10 -1.95 6.54
N TYR A 84 -2.32 -1.40 5.61
CA TYR A 84 -1.78 -0.03 5.73
C TYR A 84 -2.87 1.04 5.62
N ALA A 85 -3.87 0.85 4.76
CA ALA A 85 -5.03 1.73 4.71
C ALA A 85 -5.80 1.71 6.04
N GLU A 86 -5.97 0.55 6.66
CA GLU A 86 -6.62 0.42 7.96
C GLU A 86 -5.83 1.08 9.09
N ILE A 87 -4.50 0.88 9.11
CA ILE A 87 -3.62 1.54 10.08
C ILE A 87 -3.76 3.06 9.94
N PHE A 88 -3.69 3.59 8.72
CA PHE A 88 -3.86 5.02 8.47
C PHE A 88 -5.22 5.54 8.95
N ILE A 89 -6.32 4.83 8.68
CA ILE A 89 -7.67 5.20 9.12
C ILE A 89 -7.76 5.22 10.64
N ARG A 90 -7.23 4.20 11.32
CA ARG A 90 -7.21 4.12 12.79
C ARG A 90 -6.38 5.24 13.41
N SER A 91 -5.21 5.53 12.85
CA SER A 91 -4.34 6.62 13.29
C SER A 91 -4.97 8.01 13.12
N ASN A 92 -5.97 8.14 12.24
CA ASN A 92 -6.75 9.36 12.04
C ASN A 92 -8.13 9.32 12.73
N GLY A 93 -8.28 8.54 13.80
CA GLY A 93 -9.49 8.52 14.63
C GLY A 93 -10.67 7.79 14.00
N ASN A 94 -10.42 6.73 13.22
CA ASN A 94 -11.44 5.98 12.48
C ASN A 94 -12.25 6.85 11.51
N ILE A 95 -11.53 7.70 10.77
CA ILE A 95 -12.16 8.60 9.80
C ILE A 95 -13.07 7.85 8.81
N GLU A 96 -14.28 8.38 8.64
CA GLU A 96 -15.26 7.85 7.71
C GLU A 96 -15.03 8.35 6.27
N ASN A 97 -15.64 7.66 5.31
CA ASN A 97 -15.62 8.09 3.91
C ASN A 97 -16.31 9.45 3.75
N GLN A 98 -15.55 10.46 3.32
CA GLN A 98 -16.07 11.80 3.03
C GLN A 98 -16.58 11.94 1.58
N ARG A 99 -16.22 10.98 0.72
CA ARG A 99 -16.67 10.88 -0.67
C ARG A 99 -17.04 9.45 -1.05
N PRO A 100 -17.94 9.26 -2.04
CA PRO A 100 -18.23 7.94 -2.58
C PRO A 100 -16.98 7.35 -3.27
N ALA A 101 -16.90 6.02 -3.22
CA ALA A 101 -15.94 5.21 -3.95
C ALA A 101 -15.98 5.54 -5.45
N ARG A 102 -14.81 5.78 -6.07
CA ARG A 102 -14.71 5.93 -7.51
C ARG A 102 -14.52 4.54 -8.10
N ARG A 103 -15.64 3.82 -8.25
CA ARG A 103 -15.69 2.47 -8.82
C ARG A 103 -14.75 2.35 -10.03
N GLY A 104 -13.79 1.43 -9.98
CA GLY A 104 -13.18 0.84 -11.20
C GLY A 104 -11.66 0.71 -11.24
N LEU A 105 -10.90 1.44 -10.41
CA LEU A 105 -9.43 1.37 -10.47
C LEU A 105 -8.86 0.14 -9.77
N LEU A 106 -9.33 -0.18 -8.55
CA LEU A 106 -8.88 -1.40 -7.85
C LEU A 106 -9.21 -2.68 -8.61
N SER A 107 -10.40 -2.75 -9.20
CA SER A 107 -10.81 -3.87 -10.05
C SER A 107 -9.93 -4.05 -11.29
N TYR A 108 -9.37 -2.96 -11.84
CA TYR A 108 -8.43 -3.02 -12.96
C TYR A 108 -7.07 -3.58 -12.53
N PHE A 109 -6.59 -3.18 -11.35
CA PHE A 109 -5.35 -3.73 -10.81
C PHE A 109 -5.50 -5.19 -10.41
N ILE A 110 -6.61 -5.60 -9.78
CA ILE A 110 -6.79 -6.97 -9.25
C ILE A 110 -6.81 -8.03 -10.38
N GLY A 111 -7.20 -7.65 -11.59
CA GLY A 111 -7.27 -8.55 -12.74
C GLY A 111 -8.62 -9.25 -12.78
N LYS A 112 -9.45 -8.81 -13.72
CA LYS A 112 -10.38 -9.71 -14.41
C LYS A 112 -9.69 -10.20 -15.68
#